data_AF-A0A645HZW1-F1
#
_entry.id   AF-A0A645HZW1-F1
#
_cell.length_a   1.000
_cell.length_b   1.000
_cell.length_c   1.000
_cell.angle_alpha   90.00
_cell.angle_beta   90.00
_cell.angle_gamma   90.00
#
_symmetry.space_group_name_H-M   'P 1'
#
loop_
_entity.id
_entity.type
_entity.pdbx_description
1 polymer ?
#
loop_
_entity_poly.entity_id
_entity_poly.type
_entity_poly.pdbx_seq_one_letter_code
_entity_poly.pdbx_strand_id
1 'polypeptide(L)'
;MAGEGAICRLEPIEALGRTFIVSAVNTGVPHLVVFLENSLEEEDILLYGRALETHPAFPKKVNVNFAEVLDKDTLRVRTWERGCGRTLACGTGSCAAVVCAAEAGYTGRKARVELALGSLAIEWAQDGEIYMAGPAAYSFTGNA
;
A
#
# COMPACT_ATOMS: atom_id res chain seq x y z
N MET A 1 16.76 -1.02 2.82
CA MET A 1 15.64 -1.38 1.93
C MET A 1 15.67 -0.67 0.56
N ALA A 2 16.84 -0.36 0.00
CA ALA A 2 16.96 0.17 -1.36
C ALA A 2 17.70 -0.85 -2.22
N GLY A 3 17.03 -1.44 -3.21
CA GLY A 3 17.69 -2.30 -4.19
C GLY A 3 16.75 -3.37 -4.74
N GLU A 4 16.38 -3.18 -6.00
CA GLU A 4 16.19 -4.21 -7.03
C GLU A 4 16.01 -5.65 -6.50
N GLY A 5 14.80 -5.95 -6.04
CA GLY A 5 14.45 -7.29 -5.57
C GLY A 5 13.25 -7.21 -4.65
N ALA A 6 12.18 -7.93 -5.01
CA ALA A 6 11.04 -8.12 -4.13
C ALA A 6 11.52 -8.89 -2.88
N ILE A 7 11.72 -8.17 -1.78
CA ILE A 7 11.92 -8.81 -0.49
C ILE A 7 10.87 -8.20 0.44
N CYS A 8 9.69 -8.81 0.42
CA CYS A 8 8.61 -8.55 1.37
C CYS A 8 9.00 -9.13 2.75
N ARG A 9 10.02 -8.55 3.38
CA ARG A 9 10.35 -8.82 4.78
C ARG A 9 9.64 -7.83 5.67
N LEU A 10 9.24 -8.29 6.86
CA LEU A 10 8.76 -7.40 7.92
C LEU A 10 9.97 -6.77 8.59
N GLU A 11 10.04 -5.45 8.55
CA GLU A 11 11.11 -4.66 9.19
C GLU A 11 10.48 -3.55 10.03
N PRO A 12 11.09 -3.17 11.17
CA PRO A 12 10.69 -1.97 11.87
C PRO A 12 11.20 -0.73 11.13
N ILE A 13 10.39 0.33 11.08
CA ILE A 13 10.81 1.66 10.65
C ILE A 13 10.34 2.71 11.65
N GLU A 14 11.19 3.65 11.99
CA GLU A 14 10.85 4.74 12.90
C GLU A 14 10.44 5.98 12.10
N ALA A 15 9.32 6.60 12.46
CA ALA A 15 8.93 7.91 11.95
C ALA A 15 8.30 8.72 13.08
N LEU A 16 8.85 9.93 13.30
CA LEU A 16 8.34 10.88 14.29
C LEU A 16 8.17 10.28 15.70
N GLY A 17 9.15 9.46 16.14
CA GLY A 17 9.13 8.82 17.46
C GLY A 17 8.18 7.62 17.60
N ARG A 18 7.52 7.19 16.51
CA ARG A 18 6.71 5.96 16.46
C ARG A 18 7.42 4.92 15.61
N THR A 19 7.42 3.67 16.08
CA THR A 19 7.89 2.52 15.30
C THR A 19 6.72 1.85 14.61
N PHE A 20 6.89 1.55 13.32
CA PHE A 20 5.93 0.84 12.49
C PHE A 20 6.52 -0.48 12.00
N ILE A 21 5.70 -1.52 11.88
CA ILE A 21 6.07 -2.73 11.16
C ILE A 21 5.72 -2.53 9.70
N VAL A 22 6.73 -2.65 8.83
CA VAL A 22 6.57 -2.36 7.42
C VAL A 22 7.12 -3.48 6.54
N SER A 23 6.67 -3.48 5.30
CA SER A 23 7.30 -4.22 4.22
C SER A 23 7.35 -3.37 2.96
N ALA A 24 8.25 -3.68 2.03
CA ALA A 24 8.41 -2.90 0.82
C ALA A 24 8.45 -3.80 -0.41
N VAL A 25 7.80 -3.34 -1.48
CA VAL A 25 7.80 -4.02 -2.78
C VAL A 25 7.73 -2.97 -3.88
N ASN A 26 8.24 -3.33 -5.06
CA ASN A 26 8.18 -2.49 -6.24
C ASN A 26 7.26 -3.14 -7.27
N THR A 27 6.12 -2.51 -7.55
CA THR A 27 5.12 -2.96 -8.55
C THR A 27 5.22 -2.13 -9.85
N GLY A 28 6.41 -1.60 -10.14
CA GLY A 28 6.69 -0.60 -11.18
C GLY A 28 7.03 0.77 -10.58
N VAL A 29 6.48 1.07 -9.41
CA VAL A 29 6.88 2.18 -8.53
C VAL A 29 7.09 1.65 -7.10
N PRO A 30 7.93 2.31 -6.27
CA PRO A 30 8.21 1.81 -4.92
C PRO A 30 7.00 2.01 -4.01
N HIS A 31 6.65 0.95 -3.26
CA HIS A 31 5.61 0.94 -2.24
C HIS A 31 6.18 0.50 -0.90
N LEU A 32 5.84 1.25 0.14
CA LEU A 32 5.98 0.90 1.55
C LEU A 32 4.60 0.54 2.06
N VAL A 33 4.46 -0.65 2.62
CA VAL A 33 3.23 -1.13 3.26
C VAL A 33 3.46 -1.08 4.77
N VAL A 34 2.61 -0.33 5.47
CA VAL A 34 2.62 -0.20 6.93
C VAL A 34 1.53 -1.08 7.48
N PHE A 35 1.88 -2.12 8.23
CA PHE A 35 0.90 -2.99 8.86
C PHE A 35 0.43 -2.41 10.19
N LEU A 36 -0.89 -2.34 10.35
CA LEU A 36 -1.54 -1.75 11.50
C LEU A 36 -2.43 -2.78 12.19
N GLU A 37 -2.39 -2.82 13.53
CA GLU A 37 -3.34 -3.59 14.33
C GLU A 37 -4.74 -2.96 14.32
N ASN A 38 -4.82 -1.63 14.22
CA ASN A 38 -6.06 -0.86 14.13
C ASN A 38 -5.87 0.27 13.11
N SER A 39 -6.95 0.65 12.43
CA SER A 39 -6.99 1.85 11.58
C SER A 39 -6.42 3.08 12.28
N LEU A 40 -5.70 3.90 11.51
CA LEU A 40 -5.27 5.23 11.92
C LEU A 40 -6.36 6.26 11.63
N GLU A 41 -6.41 7.30 12.45
CA GLU A 41 -7.17 8.50 12.13
C GLU A 41 -6.59 9.21 10.90
N GLU A 42 -7.40 10.02 10.23
CA GLU A 42 -6.98 10.68 8.98
C GLU A 42 -5.80 11.64 9.22
N GLU A 43 -5.77 12.33 10.36
CA GLU A 43 -4.67 13.21 10.75
C GLU A 43 -3.33 12.45 10.90
N ASP A 44 -3.39 11.23 11.44
CA ASP A 44 -2.21 10.37 11.59
C ASP A 44 -1.72 9.89 10.22
N ILE A 45 -2.64 9.54 9.31
CA ILE A 45 -2.29 9.15 7.93
C ILE A 45 -1.57 10.31 7.21
N LEU A 46 -2.05 11.54 7.38
CA LEU A 46 -1.42 12.72 6.79
C LEU A 46 -0.03 12.98 7.39
N LEU A 47 0.08 12.89 8.73
CA LEU A 47 1.32 13.12 9.46
C LEU A 47 2.39 12.09 9.10
N TYR A 48 2.08 10.81 9.26
CA TYR A 48 3.03 9.72 9.05
C TYR A 48 3.24 9.43 7.57
N GLY A 49 2.23 9.60 6.72
CA GLY A 49 2.35 9.43 5.27
C GLY A 49 3.43 10.34 4.70
N ARG A 50 3.40 11.63 5.07
CA ARG A 50 4.42 12.60 4.68
C ARG A 50 5.81 12.25 5.21
N ALA A 51 5.90 11.87 6.48
CA ALA A 51 7.18 11.53 7.10
C ALA A 51 7.83 10.29 6.46
N LEU A 52 7.02 9.28 6.17
CA LEU A 52 7.45 8.01 5.56
C LEU A 52 7.75 8.17 4.07
N GLU A 53 7.01 9.00 3.33
CA GLU A 53 7.27 9.28 1.91
C GLU A 53 8.73 9.74 1.71
N THR A 54 9.21 10.63 2.57
CA THR A 54 10.55 11.23 2.50
C THR A 54 11.56 10.60 3.44
N HIS A 55 11.24 9.42 4.01
CA HIS A 55 12.12 8.77 4.98
C HIS A 55 13.51 8.50 4.37
N PRO A 56 14.63 8.70 5.09
CA PRO A 56 15.99 8.54 4.56
C PRO A 56 16.29 7.19 3.90
N ALA A 57 15.57 6.13 4.30
CA ALA A 57 15.66 4.80 3.69
C ALA A 57 15.16 4.75 2.22
N PHE A 58 14.41 5.77 1.77
CA PHE A 58 13.85 5.89 0.42
C PHE A 58 14.30 7.20 -0.25
N PRO A 59 15.54 7.28 -0.78
CA PRO A 59 16.07 8.51 -1.39
C PRO A 59 15.26 9.03 -2.59
N LYS A 60 14.55 8.14 -3.29
CA LYS A 60 13.67 8.47 -4.43
C LYS A 60 12.19 8.64 -4.02
N LYS A 61 11.96 8.80 -2.71
CA LYS A 61 10.65 8.76 -2.05
C LYS A 61 9.88 7.46 -2.29
N VAL A 62 8.76 7.28 -1.60
CA VAL A 62 7.97 6.04 -1.67
C VAL A 62 6.47 6.31 -1.53
N ASN A 63 5.63 5.49 -2.17
CA ASN A 63 4.19 5.48 -1.86
C ASN A 63 3.95 4.73 -0.56
N VAL A 64 3.23 5.32 0.39
CA VAL A 64 3.00 4.72 1.71
C VAL A 64 1.56 4.21 1.78
N ASN A 65 1.39 2.93 2.13
CA ASN A 65 0.11 2.23 2.13
C ASN A 65 -0.12 1.69 3.55
N PHE A 66 -0.99 2.36 4.30
CA PHE A 66 -1.40 1.94 5.63
C PHE A 66 -2.43 0.81 5.49
N ALA A 67 -2.03 -0.41 5.85
CA ALA A 67 -2.80 -1.63 5.68
C ALA A 67 -3.24 -2.18 7.05
N GLU A 68 -4.54 -2.14 7.30
CA GLU A 68 -5.19 -2.85 8.39
C GLU A 68 -5.63 -4.23 7.88
N VAL A 69 -5.17 -5.29 8.55
CA VAL A 69 -5.55 -6.67 8.21
C VAL A 69 -6.87 -6.97 8.91
N LEU A 70 -7.96 -7.07 8.16
CA LEU A 70 -9.29 -7.32 8.72
C LEU A 70 -9.54 -8.81 8.92
N ASP A 71 -9.14 -9.61 7.94
CA ASP A 71 -9.20 -11.07 7.96
C ASP A 71 -8.22 -11.66 6.94
N LYS A 72 -8.25 -12.99 6.73
CA LYS A 72 -7.32 -13.70 5.83
C LYS A 72 -7.48 -13.36 4.35
N ASP A 73 -8.59 -12.74 3.97
CA ASP A 73 -8.94 -12.44 2.58
C ASP A 73 -9.32 -10.95 2.38
N THR A 74 -9.17 -10.11 3.41
CA THR A 74 -9.55 -8.70 3.36
C THR A 74 -8.54 -7.79 4.07
N LEU A 75 -8.10 -6.75 3.34
CA LEU A 75 -7.32 -5.63 3.87
C LEU A 75 -8.13 -4.33 3.76
N ARG A 76 -7.93 -3.40 4.69
CA ARG A 76 -8.30 -1.99 4.50
C ARG A 76 -7.04 -1.17 4.28
N VAL A 77 -7.02 -0.39 3.20
CA VAL A 77 -5.85 0.38 2.79
C VAL A 77 -6.17 1.86 2.69
N ARG A 78 -5.28 2.68 3.24
CA ARG A 78 -5.24 4.13 3.07
C ARG A 78 -3.87 4.52 2.52
N THR A 79 -3.85 5.28 1.42
CA THR A 79 -2.60 5.55 0.71
C THR A 79 -2.23 7.02 0.79
N TRP A 80 -0.95 7.26 1.09
CA TRP A 80 -0.25 8.49 0.80
C TRP A 80 0.63 8.27 -0.44
N GLU A 81 0.23 8.87 -1.56
CA GLU A 81 0.93 8.74 -2.83
C GLU A 81 2.06 9.75 -2.97
N ARG A 82 3.20 9.24 -3.45
CA ARG A 82 4.42 10.01 -3.67
C ARG A 82 4.15 11.20 -4.60
N GLY A 83 4.35 12.41 -4.10
CA GLY A 83 4.13 13.65 -4.86
C GLY A 83 2.66 14.07 -5.01
N CYS A 84 1.71 13.29 -4.51
CA CYS A 84 0.27 13.61 -4.58
C CYS A 84 -0.36 13.81 -3.19
N GLY A 85 0.17 13.14 -2.17
CA GLY A 85 -0.41 13.13 -0.83
C GLY A 85 -1.51 12.08 -0.69
N ARG A 86 -2.47 12.33 0.20
CA ARG A 86 -3.59 11.42 0.46
C ARG A 86 -4.51 11.31 -0.76
N THR A 87 -4.63 10.11 -1.34
CA THR A 87 -5.53 9.81 -2.46
C THR A 87 -6.64 8.86 -2.05
N LEU A 88 -7.78 8.88 -2.76
CA LEU A 88 -8.97 8.08 -2.41
C LEU A 88 -8.79 6.57 -2.71
N ALA A 89 -7.95 6.25 -3.68
CA ALA A 89 -7.68 4.90 -4.16
C ALA A 89 -6.31 4.86 -4.84
N CYS A 90 -5.56 3.77 -4.64
CA CYS A 90 -4.30 3.51 -5.34
C CYS A 90 -4.25 2.04 -5.77
N GLY A 91 -4.30 1.79 -7.08
CA GLY A 91 -4.32 0.43 -7.63
C GLY A 91 -3.01 -0.33 -7.35
N THR A 92 -1.86 0.23 -7.75
CA THR A 92 -0.55 -0.40 -7.52
C THR A 92 -0.21 -0.54 -6.04
N GLY A 93 -0.71 0.37 -5.19
CA GLY A 93 -0.59 0.29 -3.74
C GLY A 93 -1.43 -0.85 -3.13
N SER A 94 -2.61 -1.10 -3.69
CA SER A 94 -3.45 -2.25 -3.31
C SER A 94 -2.78 -3.58 -3.68
N CYS A 95 -2.20 -3.64 -4.89
CA CYS A 95 -1.39 -4.78 -5.32
C CYS A 95 -0.22 -5.03 -4.36
N ALA A 96 0.53 -3.98 -4.03
CA ALA A 96 1.66 -4.06 -3.10
C ALA A 96 1.23 -4.55 -1.71
N ALA A 97 0.12 -4.03 -1.17
CA ALA A 97 -0.40 -4.43 0.14
C ALA A 97 -0.74 -5.93 0.20
N VAL A 98 -1.40 -6.48 -0.83
CA VAL A 98 -1.75 -7.90 -0.87
C VAL A 98 -0.52 -8.79 -1.04
N VAL A 99 0.44 -8.41 -1.88
CA VAL A 99 1.69 -9.17 -2.01
C VAL A 99 2.45 -9.20 -0.68
N CYS A 100 2.64 -8.03 -0.04
CA CYS A 100 3.33 -7.97 1.25
C CYS A 100 2.58 -8.73 2.35
N ALA A 101 1.25 -8.65 2.41
CA ALA A 101 0.45 -9.35 3.40
C ALA A 101 0.47 -10.88 3.20
N ALA A 102 0.43 -11.34 1.96
CA ALA A 102 0.55 -12.76 1.63
C ALA A 102 1.92 -13.33 2.01
N GLU A 103 3.00 -12.62 1.67
CA GLU A 103 4.37 -13.01 2.05
C GLU A 103 4.58 -12.99 3.57
N ALA A 104 3.95 -12.05 4.27
CA ALA A 104 3.97 -11.99 5.73
C ALA A 104 3.08 -13.04 6.42
N GLY A 105 2.28 -13.81 5.66
CA GLY A 105 1.34 -14.79 6.19
C GLY A 105 0.11 -14.20 6.87
N TYR A 106 -0.19 -12.92 6.62
CA TYR A 106 -1.37 -12.24 7.14
C TYR A 106 -2.63 -12.52 6.31
N THR A 107 -2.46 -12.70 5.00
CA THR A 107 -3.55 -13.06 4.09
C THR A 107 -3.17 -14.22 3.17
N GLY A 108 -4.16 -14.74 2.43
CA GLY A 108 -3.91 -15.50 1.22
C GLY A 108 -3.37 -14.62 0.08
N ARG A 109 -3.07 -15.27 -1.06
CA ARG A 109 -2.64 -14.57 -2.30
C ARG A 109 -3.79 -13.93 -3.07
N LYS A 110 -5.04 -14.16 -2.64
CA LYS A 110 -6.24 -13.49 -3.17
C LYS A 110 -6.89 -12.73 -2.03
N ALA A 111 -7.12 -11.43 -2.22
CA ALA A 111 -7.72 -10.61 -1.18
C ALA A 111 -8.53 -9.45 -1.78
N ARG A 112 -9.56 -9.04 -1.05
CA ARG A 112 -10.29 -7.80 -1.27
C ARG A 112 -9.60 -6.66 -0.52
N VAL A 113 -9.40 -5.52 -1.18
CA VAL A 113 -8.81 -4.33 -0.57
C VAL A 113 -9.88 -3.25 -0.47
N GLU A 114 -10.27 -2.89 0.76
CA GLU A 114 -11.16 -1.78 1.07
C GLU A 114 -10.40 -0.46 1.01
N LEU A 115 -10.79 0.39 0.06
CA LEU A 115 -10.20 1.73 -0.14
C LEU A 115 -11.07 2.79 0.55
N ALA A 116 -10.72 4.07 0.39
CA ALA A 116 -11.59 5.13 0.91
C ALA A 116 -12.93 5.16 0.16
N LEU A 117 -12.90 4.85 -1.14
CA LEU A 117 -14.09 4.70 -1.98
C LEU A 117 -14.06 3.35 -2.70
N GLY A 118 -14.94 2.44 -2.26
CA GLY A 118 -15.11 1.12 -2.87
C GLY A 118 -14.02 0.13 -2.48
N SER A 119 -13.82 -0.87 -3.34
CA SER A 119 -12.86 -1.95 -3.11
C SER A 119 -12.31 -2.51 -4.41
N LEU A 120 -11.13 -3.10 -4.32
CA LEU A 120 -10.50 -3.85 -5.42
C LEU A 120 -10.38 -5.32 -5.06
N ALA A 121 -10.48 -6.20 -6.04
CA ALA A 121 -10.11 -7.60 -5.90
C ALA A 121 -8.70 -7.78 -6.47
N ILE A 122 -7.79 -8.32 -5.66
CA ILE A 122 -6.40 -8.55 -6.03
C ILE A 122 -6.10 -10.04 -5.96
N GLU A 123 -5.41 -10.55 -6.97
CA GLU A 123 -4.86 -11.91 -7.00
C GLU A 123 -3.38 -11.86 -7.38
N TRP A 124 -2.53 -12.38 -6.52
CA TRP A 124 -1.13 -12.64 -6.81
C TRP A 124 -0.97 -14.10 -7.25
N ALA A 125 -0.93 -14.33 -8.57
CA ALA A 125 -0.89 -15.66 -9.16
C ALA A 125 0.45 -16.36 -8.93
N GLN A 126 0.46 -17.70 -9.04
CA GLN A 126 1.62 -18.53 -8.70
C GLN A 126 2.86 -18.25 -9.55
N ASP A 127 2.66 -17.77 -10.79
CA ASP A 127 3.71 -17.36 -11.73
C ASP A 127 4.33 -15.99 -11.39
N GLY A 128 3.79 -15.29 -10.38
CA GLY A 128 4.27 -14.00 -9.91
C GLY A 128 3.48 -12.80 -10.43
N GLU A 129 2.56 -13.01 -11.38
CA GLU A 129 1.72 -11.96 -11.94
C GLU A 129 0.69 -11.45 -10.91
N ILE A 130 0.36 -10.16 -10.97
CA ILE A 130 -0.63 -9.55 -10.09
C ILE A 130 -1.83 -9.08 -10.92
N TYR A 131 -2.96 -9.71 -10.70
CA TYR A 131 -4.24 -9.33 -11.29
C TYR A 131 -5.00 -8.40 -10.35
N MET A 132 -5.57 -7.34 -10.92
CA MET A 132 -6.38 -6.36 -10.19
C MET A 132 -7.69 -6.14 -10.95
N ALA A 133 -8.81 -6.27 -10.25
CA ALA A 133 -10.13 -6.00 -10.78
C ALA A 133 -10.86 -4.93 -9.94
N GLY A 134 -11.46 -3.97 -10.63
CA GLY A 134 -12.22 -2.86 -10.04
C GLY A 134 -13.02 -2.11 -11.10
N PRO A 135 -13.96 -1.25 -10.67
CA PRO A 135 -14.76 -0.47 -11.59
C PRO A 135 -13.95 0.67 -12.25
N ALA A 136 -14.34 1.04 -13.47
CA ALA A 136 -13.91 2.26 -14.14
C ALA A 136 -15.12 2.94 -14.75
N ALA A 137 -15.18 4.28 -14.68
CA ALA A 137 -16.30 5.05 -15.21
C ALA A 137 -15.79 6.21 -16.05
N TYR A 138 -16.41 6.42 -17.21
CA TYR A 138 -16.18 7.60 -18.03
C TYR A 138 -16.85 8.82 -17.38
N SER A 139 -16.09 9.91 -17.22
CA SER A 139 -16.58 11.15 -16.64
C SER A 139 -17.03 12.15 -17.71
N PHE A 140 -16.10 12.61 -18.55
CA PHE A 140 -16.39 13.58 -19.63
C PHE A 140 -15.32 13.52 -20.73
N THR A 141 -15.56 14.25 -21.83
CA THR A 141 -14.58 14.55 -22.89
C THR A 141 -14.52 16.06 -23.09
N GLY A 142 -13.35 16.60 -23.39
CA GLY A 142 -13.15 18.03 -23.59
C GLY A 142 -11.87 18.35 -24.36
N ASN A 143 -11.69 19.63 -24.72
CA ASN A 143 -10.46 20.17 -25.29
C ASN A 143 -9.86 21.16 -24.28
N ALA A 144 -8.58 21.00 -23.96
CA ALA A 144 -7.85 21.81 -22.98
C ALA A 144 -7.19 23.04 -23.62
#